data_AF-A0A382RKP9-F1
#
_entry.id   AF-A0A382RKP9-F1
#
_cell.length_a   1.000
_cell.length_b   1.000
_cell.length_c   1.000
_cell.angle_alpha   90.00
_cell.angle_beta   90.00
_cell.angle_gamma   90.00
#
_symmetry.space_group_name_H-M   'P 1'
#
loop_
_entity.id
_entity.type
_entity.pdbx_description
1 polymer ?
#
loop_
_entity_poly.entity_id
_entity_poly.type
_entity_poly.pdbx_seq_one_letter_code
_entity_poly.pdbx_strand_id
1 'polypeptide(L)'
;CSVGVCGACAVLVDGEMYASCITLAAAVDGSEITTIEGIAENGNLHPVQQAFIDHGGFQCGICTPGQVIAAKSLLDENPSPTENEIKEYMMGNLCRCTGYYGILNSIAAAAENMNEAAGSGG
;
A
#
# COMPACT_ATOMS: atom_id res chain seq x y z
N CYS A 1 12.13 -6.47 -9.95
CA CYS A 1 13.54 -6.29 -10.34
C CYS A 1 14.47 -7.36 -9.76
N SER A 2 14.01 -8.18 -8.81
CA SER A 2 14.78 -9.27 -8.19
C SER A 2 15.97 -8.84 -7.32
N VAL A 3 16.06 -7.54 -7.00
CA VAL A 3 17.12 -6.95 -6.18
C VAL A 3 16.58 -5.94 -5.15
N GLY A 4 15.29 -6.04 -4.80
CA GLY A 4 14.68 -5.22 -3.74
C GLY A 4 14.39 -3.75 -4.07
N VAL A 5 14.75 -3.25 -5.26
CA VAL A 5 14.66 -1.80 -5.55
C VAL A 5 13.26 -1.30 -5.94
N CYS A 6 12.45 -2.10 -6.65
CA CYS A 6 11.23 -1.56 -7.28
C CYS A 6 9.98 -1.54 -6.41
N GLY A 7 9.96 -2.24 -5.28
CA GLY A 7 8.78 -2.36 -4.39
C GLY A 7 7.59 -3.14 -4.93
N ALA A 8 7.51 -3.43 -6.24
CA ALA A 8 6.41 -4.19 -6.84
C ALA A 8 6.16 -5.60 -6.24
N CYS A 9 7.09 -6.13 -5.46
CA CYS A 9 6.96 -7.41 -4.75
C CYS A 9 6.62 -7.24 -3.26
N ALA A 10 6.18 -6.04 -2.83
CA ALA A 10 5.83 -5.77 -1.45
C ALA A 10 4.64 -6.63 -1.00
N VAL A 11 4.78 -7.19 0.20
CA VAL A 11 3.75 -7.95 0.93
C VAL A 11 3.83 -7.56 2.41
N LEU A 12 2.81 -7.87 3.20
CA LEU A 12 2.89 -7.76 4.65
C LEU A 12 3.27 -9.12 5.23
N VAL A 13 4.16 -9.13 6.21
CA VAL A 13 4.54 -10.28 7.03
C VAL A 13 4.34 -9.88 8.48
N ASP A 14 3.40 -10.53 9.17
CA ASP A 14 3.00 -10.19 10.54
C ASP A 14 2.64 -8.69 10.70
N GLY A 15 2.01 -8.12 9.66
CA GLY A 15 1.61 -6.71 9.59
C GLY A 15 2.67 -5.75 9.05
N GLU A 16 3.94 -6.17 8.96
CA GLU A 16 5.06 -5.32 8.55
C GLU A 16 5.37 -5.48 7.06
N MET A 17 5.81 -4.42 6.37
CA MET A 17 6.09 -4.46 4.93
C MET A 17 7.44 -5.12 4.59
N TYR A 18 7.42 -6.14 3.72
CA TYR A 18 8.59 -6.89 3.26
C TYR A 18 8.70 -6.92 1.73
N ALA A 19 9.93 -6.92 1.22
CA ALA A 19 10.22 -7.16 -0.20
C ALA A 19 10.40 -8.65 -0.50
N SER A 20 9.31 -9.34 -0.89
CA SER A 20 9.31 -10.80 -1.07
C SER A 20 10.40 -11.34 -2.00
N CYS A 21 10.86 -10.58 -3.00
CA CYS A 21 11.88 -11.05 -3.94
C CYS A 21 13.27 -11.28 -3.32
N ILE A 22 13.52 -10.74 -2.12
CA ILE A 22 14.78 -10.90 -1.38
C ILE A 22 14.57 -11.52 0.01
N THR A 23 13.34 -11.93 0.33
CA THR A 23 12.99 -12.65 1.56
C THR A 23 12.97 -14.14 1.27
N LEU A 24 13.77 -14.92 2.01
CA LEU A 24 13.73 -16.38 1.92
C LEU A 24 12.43 -16.90 2.51
N ALA A 25 11.72 -17.77 1.78
CA ALA A 25 10.47 -18.38 2.26
C ALA A 25 10.64 -19.09 3.62
N ALA A 26 11.78 -19.77 3.84
CA ALA A 26 12.08 -20.43 5.10
C ALA A 26 12.26 -19.47 6.30
N ALA A 27 12.51 -18.17 6.05
CA ALA A 27 12.67 -17.18 7.10
C ALA A 27 11.33 -16.64 7.64
N VAL A 28 10.23 -16.92 6.95
CA VAL A 28 8.86 -16.50 7.32
C VAL A 28 7.96 -17.70 7.57
N ASP A 29 8.56 -18.86 7.90
CA ASP A 29 7.81 -20.05 8.28
C ASP A 29 7.04 -19.78 9.58
N GLY A 30 5.72 -19.98 9.53
CA GLY A 30 4.80 -19.70 10.64
C GLY A 30 4.30 -18.25 10.75
N SER A 31 4.78 -17.32 9.91
CA SER A 31 4.27 -15.93 9.87
C SER A 31 2.94 -15.83 9.12
N GLU A 32 2.14 -14.82 9.46
CA GLU A 32 0.98 -14.41 8.68
C GLU A 32 1.42 -13.56 7.49
N ILE A 33 1.05 -13.95 6.28
CA ILE A 33 1.41 -13.22 5.06
C ILE A 33 0.16 -12.66 4.39
N THR A 34 0.14 -11.35 4.17
CA THR A 34 -0.93 -10.67 3.44
C THR A 34 -0.39 -10.10 2.13
N THR A 35 -0.97 -10.56 1.02
CA THR A 35 -0.72 -10.05 -0.33
C THR A 35 -1.84 -9.10 -0.77
N ILE A 36 -1.75 -8.56 -1.98
CA ILE A 36 -2.80 -7.66 -2.53
C ILE A 36 -4.19 -8.31 -2.52
N GLU A 37 -4.27 -9.62 -2.74
CA GLU A 37 -5.52 -10.39 -2.72
C GLU A 37 -6.16 -10.43 -1.33
N GLY A 38 -5.35 -10.32 -0.26
CA GLY A 38 -5.80 -10.35 1.12
C GLY A 38 -6.22 -8.99 1.69
N ILE A 39 -6.16 -7.91 0.89
CA ILE A 39 -6.51 -6.56 1.34
C ILE A 39 -8.02 -6.31 1.37
N ALA A 40 -8.75 -6.91 0.44
CA ALA A 40 -10.20 -6.79 0.40
C ALA A 40 -10.85 -7.75 1.41
N GLU A 41 -11.83 -7.26 2.16
CA GLU A 41 -12.54 -8.06 3.17
C GLU A 41 -13.99 -8.26 2.77
N ASN A 42 -14.46 -9.52 2.79
CA ASN A 42 -15.85 -9.88 2.49
C ASN A 42 -16.35 -9.34 1.14
N GLY A 43 -15.47 -9.23 0.14
CA GLY A 43 -15.79 -8.70 -1.18
C GLY A 43 -15.84 -7.17 -1.27
N ASN A 44 -15.59 -6.47 -0.17
CA ASN A 44 -15.49 -5.01 -0.15
C ASN A 44 -14.02 -4.59 -0.31
N LEU A 45 -13.80 -3.57 -1.14
CA LEU A 45 -12.48 -2.98 -1.31
C LEU A 45 -12.09 -2.24 -0.03
N HIS A 46 -10.81 -2.35 0.33
CA HIS A 46 -10.23 -1.51 1.36
C HIS A 46 -10.25 -0.03 0.91
N PRO A 47 -10.39 0.95 1.81
CA PRO A 47 -10.38 2.38 1.45
C PRO A 47 -9.19 2.80 0.58
N VAL A 48 -8.00 2.21 0.81
CA VAL A 48 -6.83 2.40 -0.05
C VAL A 48 -7.06 1.91 -1.48
N GLN A 49 -7.62 0.71 -1.67
CA GLN A 49 -7.91 0.18 -3.01
C GLN A 49 -8.93 1.05 -3.73
N GLN A 50 -9.99 1.47 -3.03
CA GLN A 50 -11.03 2.34 -3.58
C GLN A 50 -10.46 3.71 -3.99
N ALA A 51 -9.63 4.33 -3.15
CA ALA A 51 -9.01 5.61 -3.46
C ALA A 51 -8.07 5.52 -4.69
N PHE A 52 -7.35 4.42 -4.87
CA PHE A 52 -6.55 4.19 -6.08
C PHE A 52 -7.39 4.15 -7.37
N ILE A 53 -8.63 3.68 -7.28
CA ILE A 53 -9.60 3.71 -8.40
C ILE A 53 -10.08 5.15 -8.63
N ASP A 54 -10.52 5.81 -7.58
CA ASP A 54 -11.19 7.11 -7.69
C ASP A 54 -10.24 8.25 -8.09
N HIS A 55 -8.98 8.18 -7.65
CA HIS A 55 -7.98 9.24 -7.88
C HIS A 55 -6.93 8.90 -8.94
N GLY A 56 -7.14 7.83 -9.71
CA GLY A 56 -6.22 7.43 -10.78
C GLY A 56 -4.84 7.04 -10.25
N GLY A 57 -4.79 6.31 -9.14
CA GLY A 57 -3.57 5.78 -8.51
C GLY A 57 -2.84 4.72 -9.33
N PHE A 58 -3.33 4.37 -10.52
CA PHE A 58 -2.71 3.39 -11.41
C PHE A 58 -2.89 3.71 -12.90
N GLN A 59 -2.07 3.05 -13.72
CA GLN A 59 -2.25 2.98 -15.17
C GLN A 59 -2.01 1.54 -15.66
N CYS A 60 -0.75 1.13 -15.85
CA CYS A 60 -0.44 -0.22 -16.33
C CYS A 60 -0.70 -1.34 -15.31
N GLY A 61 -0.89 -1.00 -14.04
CA GLY A 61 -1.20 -1.94 -12.96
C GLY A 61 -0.01 -2.70 -12.36
N ILE A 62 1.17 -2.74 -13.01
CA ILE A 62 2.30 -3.58 -12.55
C ILE A 62 2.77 -3.22 -11.14
N CYS A 63 2.89 -1.93 -10.80
CA CYS A 63 3.32 -1.51 -9.46
C CYS A 63 2.16 -1.44 -8.46
N THR A 64 0.91 -1.52 -8.91
CA THR A 64 -0.27 -1.25 -8.08
C THR A 64 -0.38 -2.17 -6.86
N PRO A 65 -0.14 -3.49 -6.95
CA PRO A 65 -0.11 -4.36 -5.78
C PRO A 65 0.83 -3.87 -4.68
N GLY A 66 2.10 -3.59 -5.03
CA GLY A 66 3.10 -3.13 -4.07
C GLY A 66 2.80 -1.73 -3.52
N GLN A 67 2.28 -0.83 -4.36
CA GLN A 67 1.85 0.51 -3.93
C GLN A 67 0.71 0.46 -2.91
N VAL A 68 -0.29 -0.41 -3.12
CA VAL A 68 -1.42 -0.57 -2.19
C VAL A 68 -0.97 -1.19 -0.87
N ILE A 69 -0.08 -2.19 -0.92
CA ILE A 69 0.52 -2.79 0.29
C ILE A 69 1.28 -1.74 1.09
N ALA A 70 2.15 -0.96 0.43
CA ALA A 70 2.93 0.08 1.09
C ALA A 70 2.04 1.20 1.66
N ALA A 71 1.01 1.61 0.92
CA ALA A 71 0.05 2.60 1.38
C ALA A 71 -0.73 2.12 2.61
N LYS A 72 -1.15 0.85 2.64
CA LYS A 72 -1.79 0.27 3.83
C LYS A 72 -0.84 0.27 5.03
N SER A 73 0.39 -0.22 4.85
CA SER A 73 1.41 -0.24 5.93
C SER A 73 1.63 1.16 6.51
N LEU A 74 1.81 2.16 5.64
CA LEU A 74 1.94 3.56 6.07
C LEU A 74 0.74 4.03 6.90
N LEU A 75 -0.49 3.75 6.46
CA LEU A 75 -1.69 4.24 7.14
C LEU A 75 -2.03 3.47 8.43
N ASP A 76 -1.59 2.22 8.53
CA ASP A 76 -1.67 1.47 9.79
C ASP A 76 -0.69 2.04 10.83
N GLU A 77 0.51 2.46 10.40
CA GLU A 77 1.54 3.08 11.27
C GLU A 77 1.26 4.56 11.58
N ASN A 78 0.79 5.32 10.60
CA ASN A 78 0.51 6.75 10.69
C ASN A 78 -0.82 7.04 9.94
N PRO A 79 -1.95 7.10 10.67
CA PRO A 79 -3.27 7.33 10.07
C PRO A 79 -3.48 8.71 9.45
N SER A 80 -2.59 9.67 9.72
CA SER A 80 -2.69 11.06 9.25
C SER A 80 -1.35 11.58 8.74
N PRO A 81 -0.74 10.94 7.72
CA PRO A 81 0.56 11.33 7.23
C PRO A 81 0.46 12.62 6.41
N THR A 82 1.46 13.47 6.52
CA THR A 82 1.65 14.62 5.64
C THR A 82 2.04 14.17 4.23
N GLU A 83 1.84 15.04 3.23
CA GLU A 83 2.25 14.74 1.85
C GLU A 83 3.75 14.36 1.73
N ASN A 84 4.61 14.99 2.53
CA ASN A 84 6.04 14.69 2.53
C ASN A 84 6.32 13.30 3.12
N GLU A 85 5.65 12.92 4.20
CA GLU A 85 5.78 11.58 4.78
C GLU A 85 5.28 10.50 3.81
N ILE A 86 4.17 10.74 3.10
CA ILE A 86 3.70 9.84 2.03
C ILE A 86 4.79 9.69 0.95
N LYS A 87 5.36 10.80 0.47
CA LYS A 87 6.42 10.76 -0.56
C LYS A 87 7.64 9.98 -0.10
N GLU A 88 8.11 10.23 1.12
CA GLU A 88 9.27 9.57 1.70
C GLU A 88 9.03 8.06 1.85
N TYR A 89 7.88 7.66 2.39
CA TYR A 89 7.53 6.26 2.56
C TYR A 89 7.39 5.54 1.20
N MET A 90 6.84 6.21 0.19
CA MET A 90 6.67 5.62 -1.15
C MET A 90 7.95 5.55 -1.99
N MET A 91 9.09 6.07 -1.52
CA MET A 91 10.37 5.99 -2.26
C MET A 91 10.79 4.54 -2.56
N GLY A 92 10.37 3.57 -1.74
CA GLY A 92 10.61 2.14 -1.97
C GLY A 92 9.76 1.50 -3.07
N ASN A 93 8.77 2.20 -3.62
CA ASN A 93 7.82 1.68 -4.59
C ASN A 93 7.83 2.50 -5.88
N LEU A 94 8.48 1.96 -6.92
CA LEU A 94 8.71 2.68 -8.16
C LEU A 94 7.52 2.56 -9.11
N CYS A 95 7.13 3.68 -9.71
CA CYS A 95 6.14 3.73 -10.79
C CYS A 95 6.74 4.37 -12.03
N ARG A 96 6.47 3.77 -13.21
CA ARG A 96 6.93 4.32 -14.49
C ARG A 96 5.84 5.06 -15.29
N CYS A 97 4.58 4.95 -14.88
CA CYS A 97 3.44 5.39 -15.69
C CYS A 97 2.77 6.65 -15.14
N THR A 98 2.53 6.72 -13.83
CA THR A 98 1.66 7.75 -13.23
C THR A 98 2.34 9.09 -12.96
N GLY A 99 3.68 9.11 -12.86
CA GLY A 99 4.40 10.26 -12.31
C GLY A 99 4.10 10.54 -10.83
N TYR A 100 3.57 9.53 -10.11
CA TYR A 100 3.26 9.52 -8.67
C TYR A 100 2.09 10.36 -8.18
N TYR A 101 1.70 11.45 -8.85
CA TYR A 101 0.65 12.34 -8.33
C TYR A 101 -0.67 11.63 -8.02
N GLY A 102 -1.16 10.76 -8.92
CA GLY A 102 -2.38 9.98 -8.65
C GLY A 102 -2.23 9.03 -7.46
N ILE A 103 -1.05 8.44 -7.26
CA ILE A 103 -0.75 7.56 -6.12
C ILE A 103 -0.79 8.36 -4.82
N LEU A 104 -0.08 9.50 -4.76
CA LEU A 104 -0.04 10.36 -3.58
C LEU A 104 -1.44 10.86 -3.19
N ASN A 105 -2.21 11.31 -4.17
CA ASN A 105 -3.59 11.76 -3.95
C ASN A 105 -4.48 10.63 -3.44
N SER A 106 -4.31 9.41 -3.97
CA SER A 106 -5.07 8.23 -3.50
C SER A 106 -4.77 7.91 -2.04
N ILE A 107 -3.51 8.00 -1.62
CA ILE A 107 -3.10 7.73 -0.23
C ILE A 107 -3.66 8.79 0.71
N ALA A 108 -3.54 10.07 0.35
CA ALA A 108 -4.10 11.16 1.15
C ALA A 108 -5.63 11.04 1.31
N ALA A 109 -6.35 10.76 0.22
CA ALA A 109 -7.80 10.55 0.27
C ALA A 109 -8.18 9.31 1.11
N ALA A 110 -7.40 8.22 1.02
CA ALA A 110 -7.63 7.04 1.86
C ALA A 110 -7.46 7.36 3.35
N ALA A 111 -6.43 8.15 3.73
CA ALA A 111 -6.23 8.60 5.10
C ALA A 111 -7.42 9.41 5.62
N GLU A 112 -7.91 10.38 4.84
CA GLU A 112 -9.08 11.18 5.18
C GLU A 112 -10.32 10.29 5.39
N ASN A 113 -10.63 9.42 4.43
CA ASN A 113 -11.79 8.52 4.49
C ASN A 113 -11.75 7.57 5.69
N MET A 114 -10.57 7.02 6.02
CA MET A 114 -10.39 6.13 7.17
C MET A 114 -10.60 6.86 8.51
N ASN A 115 -10.13 8.11 8.61
CA ASN A 115 -10.33 8.94 9.79
C ASN A 115 -11.79 9.37 9.98
N GLU A 116 -12.50 9.70 8.89
CA GLU A 116 -13.94 9.99 8.94
C GLU A 116 -14.75 8.79 9.41
N ALA A 117 -14.44 7.59 8.88
CA ALA A 117 -15.09 6.36 9.30
C ALA A 117 -14.87 6.08 10.80
N ALA A 118 -13.64 6.25 11.30
CA ALA A 118 -13.31 6.08 12.71
C ALA A 118 -14.02 7.12 13.62
N GLY A 119 -14.17 8.37 13.17
CA GLY A 119 -14.85 9.42 13.93
C GLY A 119 -16.38 9.31 13.93
N SER A 120 -16.98 8.71 12.90
CA SER A 120 -18.44 8.52 12.77
C SER A 120 -19.01 7.38 13.61
N GLY A 121 -18.15 6.52 14.18
CA GLY A 121 -18.52 5.39 15.04
C GLY A 121 -18.43 5.66 16.55
N GLY A 122 -18.17 6.91 16.95
CA GLY A 122 -18.06 7.36 18.35
C GLY A 122 -19.36 7.88 18.95
#